data_AF-A0A016WC49-F1
#
_entry.id   AF-A0A016WC49-F1
#
_cell.length_a   1.000
_cell.length_b   1.000
_cell.length_c   1.000
_cell.angle_alpha   90.00
_cell.angle_beta   90.00
_cell.angle_gamma   90.00
#
_symmetry.space_group_name_H-M   'P 1'
#
loop_
_entity.id
_entity.type
_entity.pdbx_description
1 polymer ?
#
loop_
_entity_poly.entity_id
_entity_poly.type
_entity_poly.pdbx_seq_one_letter_code
_entity_poly.pdbx_strand_id
1 'polypeptide(L)'
;MFGHALVHFFMYCIYYYFVQHRPVGPPAEPVEGACCGQGCVNCVWLVYANDLIDYYSGQRIEEAMKEIEKKVPDPNVRSYVLSELRLKLKRSQQS
;
A
#
# COMPACT_ATOMS: atom_id res chain seq x y z
N MET A 1 -11.92 36.71 10.02
CA MET A 1 -12.43 36.25 8.71
C MET A 1 -11.34 35.83 7.71
N PHE A 2 -10.05 36.15 7.92
CA PHE A 2 -8.94 35.79 7.01
C PHE A 2 -8.32 34.38 7.21
N GLY A 3 -8.65 33.67 8.30
CA GLY A 3 -8.01 32.39 8.63
C GLY A 3 -8.44 31.18 7.78
N HIS A 4 -9.69 31.17 7.28
CA HIS A 4 -10.25 30.01 6.56
C HIS A 4 -9.62 29.79 5.18
N ALA A 5 -9.22 30.86 4.50
CA ALA A 5 -8.56 30.76 3.19
C ALA A 5 -7.13 30.19 3.30
N LEU A 6 -6.41 30.48 4.40
CA LEU A 6 -5.05 29.98 4.63
C LEU A 6 -5.03 28.47 4.91
N VAL A 7 -5.99 27.94 5.68
CA VAL A 7 -6.09 26.48 5.90
C VAL A 7 -6.48 25.73 4.64
N HIS A 8 -7.35 26.30 3.79
CA HIS A 8 -7.70 25.67 2.52
C HIS A 8 -6.50 25.67 1.55
N PHE A 9 -5.74 26.77 1.49
CA PHE A 9 -4.52 26.85 0.70
C PHE A 9 -3.45 25.86 1.20
N PHE A 10 -3.29 25.72 2.51
CA PHE A 10 -2.34 24.76 3.09
C PHE A 10 -2.74 23.31 2.80
N MET A 11 -4.02 22.96 2.96
CA MET A 11 -4.54 21.63 2.65
C MET A 11 -4.43 21.33 1.15
N TYR A 12 -4.68 22.32 0.28
CA TYR A 12 -4.52 22.18 -1.16
C TYR A 12 -3.04 22.02 -1.54
N CYS A 13 -2.13 22.75 -0.92
CA CYS A 13 -0.70 22.63 -1.17
C CYS A 13 -0.15 21.28 -0.68
N ILE A 14 -0.59 20.77 0.47
CA ILE A 14 -0.27 19.42 0.95
C ILE A 14 -0.86 18.36 0.02
N TYR A 15 -2.11 18.51 -0.39
CA TYR A 15 -2.74 17.61 -1.36
C TYR A 15 -1.97 17.59 -2.68
N TYR A 16 -1.59 18.75 -3.23
CA TYR A 16 -0.78 18.84 -4.45
C TYR A 16 0.61 18.23 -4.25
N TYR A 17 1.29 18.51 -3.14
CA TYR A 17 2.58 17.91 -2.84
C TYR A 17 2.49 16.38 -2.77
N PHE A 18 1.44 15.85 -2.13
CA PHE A 18 1.18 14.42 -2.04
C PHE A 18 0.83 13.80 -3.40
N VAL A 19 0.08 14.51 -4.24
CA VAL A 19 -0.24 14.08 -5.62
C VAL A 19 1.00 14.06 -6.51
N GLN A 20 1.91 15.02 -6.36
CA GLN A 20 3.13 15.14 -7.18
C GLN A 20 4.23 14.15 -6.80
N HIS A 21 4.23 13.62 -5.58
CA HIS A 21 5.20 12.63 -5.11
C HIS A 21 4.72 11.18 -5.16
N ARG A 22 3.66 10.88 -5.93
CA ARG A 22 3.34 9.49 -6.22
C ARG A 22 4.44 8.87 -7.09
N PRO A 23 4.93 7.67 -6.77
CA PRO A 23 5.88 6.96 -7.61
C PRO A 23 5.29 6.77 -9.01
N VAL A 24 6.06 7.16 -10.03
CA VAL A 24 5.66 7.05 -11.44
C VAL A 24 5.89 5.61 -11.88
N GLY A 25 4.86 4.78 -11.77
CA GLY A 25 4.85 3.39 -12.22
C GLY A 25 4.53 2.39 -11.11
N PRO A 26 4.26 1.12 -11.48
CA PRO A 26 4.02 0.07 -10.50
C PRO A 26 5.26 -0.10 -9.60
N PRO A 27 5.07 -0.42 -8.32
CA PRO A 27 6.18 -0.64 -7.39
C PRO A 27 7.10 -1.76 -7.88
N ALA A 28 8.39 -1.66 -7.55
CA ALA A 28 9.36 -2.68 -7.88
C ALA A 28 9.20 -3.90 -6.98
N GLU A 29 9.27 -5.09 -7.57
CA GLU A 29 9.20 -6.35 -6.83
C GLU A 29 10.42 -6.50 -5.91
N PRO A 30 10.26 -7.08 -4.70
CA PRO A 30 11.39 -7.34 -3.83
C PRO A 30 12.32 -8.38 -4.46
N VAL A 31 13.62 -8.23 -4.18
CA VAL A 31 14.66 -9.17 -4.65
C VAL A 31 14.35 -10.58 -4.16
N GLU A 32 14.55 -11.57 -5.03
CA GLU A 32 14.42 -12.98 -4.66
C GLU A 32 15.30 -13.30 -3.44
N GLY A 33 14.73 -14.01 -2.45
CA GLY A 33 15.43 -14.34 -1.20
C GLY A 33 15.51 -13.21 -0.17
N ALA A 34 15.01 -12.00 -0.45
CA ALA A 34 14.94 -10.93 0.54
C ALA A 34 13.89 -11.19 1.65
N CYS A 35 13.00 -12.16 1.45
CA CYS A 35 12.03 -12.57 2.45
C CYS A 35 12.61 -13.65 3.37
N CYS A 36 12.56 -13.43 4.69
CA CYS A 36 13.01 -14.41 5.68
C CYS A 36 12.09 -15.63 5.82
N GLY A 37 10.86 -15.58 5.29
CA GLY A 37 9.87 -16.67 5.40
C GLY A 37 9.22 -16.86 6.77
N GLN A 38 9.58 -16.06 7.77
CA GLN A 38 9.15 -16.24 9.18
C GLN A 38 8.00 -15.32 9.63
N GLY A 39 7.36 -14.59 8.70
CA GLY A 39 6.28 -13.66 9.06
C GLY A 39 6.76 -12.46 9.91
N CYS A 40 7.93 -11.90 9.60
CA CYS A 40 8.48 -10.77 10.34
C CYS A 40 7.70 -9.46 10.11
N VAL A 41 7.77 -8.54 11.08
CA VAL A 41 7.10 -7.23 11.03
C VAL A 41 7.54 -6.34 9.87
N ASN A 42 8.73 -6.61 9.31
CA ASN A 42 9.31 -5.85 8.20
C ASN A 42 9.35 -6.68 6.92
N CYS A 43 8.31 -7.48 6.69
CA CYS A 43 8.20 -8.34 5.52
C CYS A 43 8.22 -7.51 4.24
N VAL A 44 9.24 -7.72 3.40
CA VAL A 44 9.42 -7.01 2.12
C VAL A 44 8.22 -7.14 1.19
N TRP A 45 7.53 -8.30 1.22
CA TRP A 45 6.31 -8.51 0.44
C TRP A 45 5.10 -7.74 0.99
N LEU A 46 5.05 -7.49 2.30
CA LEU A 46 4.01 -6.67 2.90
C LEU A 46 4.23 -5.19 2.58
N VAL A 47 5.48 -4.74 2.53
CA VAL A 47 5.84 -3.39 2.07
C VAL A 47 5.41 -3.21 0.61
N TYR A 48 5.85 -4.12 -0.27
CA TYR A 48 5.46 -4.13 -1.68
C TYR A 48 3.93 -4.17 -1.88
N ALA A 49 3.21 -4.95 -1.08
CA ALA A 49 1.75 -5.00 -1.12
C ALA A 49 1.08 -3.67 -0.74
N ASN A 50 1.64 -2.92 0.21
CA ASN A 50 1.12 -1.60 0.57
C ASN A 50 1.41 -0.58 -0.53
N ASP A 51 2.62 -0.61 -1.09
CA ASP A 51 2.98 0.27 -2.20
C ASP A 51 2.09 0.00 -3.43
N LEU A 52 1.69 -1.25 -3.67
CA LEU A 52 0.71 -1.60 -4.70
C LEU A 52 -0.66 -0.97 -4.44
N ILE A 53 -1.14 -1.02 -3.19
CA ILE A 53 -2.42 -0.42 -2.82
C ILE A 53 -2.38 1.09 -3.01
N ASP A 54 -1.29 1.73 -2.61
CA ASP A 54 -1.09 3.18 -2.76
C ASP A 54 -0.98 3.58 -4.22
N TYR A 55 -0.26 2.79 -5.03
CA TYR A 55 -0.21 2.95 -6.48
C TYR A 55 -1.62 2.90 -7.10
N TYR A 56 -2.44 1.96 -6.65
CA TYR A 56 -3.84 1.82 -7.03
C TYR A 56 -4.81 2.79 -6.33
N SER A 57 -4.29 3.79 -5.63
CA SER A 57 -5.06 4.82 -4.92
C SER A 57 -6.06 4.24 -3.91
N GLY A 58 -5.77 3.07 -3.33
CA GLY A 58 -6.62 2.39 -2.36
C GLY A 58 -7.94 1.82 -2.89
N GLN A 59 -8.33 2.12 -4.14
CA GLN A 59 -9.62 1.71 -4.71
C GLN A 59 -9.57 0.31 -5.37
N ARG A 60 -8.37 -0.18 -5.67
CA ARG A 60 -8.14 -1.43 -6.43
C ARG A 60 -7.32 -2.43 -5.60
N ILE A 61 -7.77 -2.67 -4.37
CA ILE A 61 -7.08 -3.57 -3.43
C ILE A 61 -7.17 -5.03 -3.90
N GLU A 62 -8.26 -5.40 -4.58
CA GLU A 62 -8.42 -6.74 -5.16
C GLU A 62 -7.34 -7.03 -6.22
N GLU A 63 -6.99 -6.04 -7.03
CA GLU A 63 -5.90 -6.15 -8.01
C GLU A 63 -4.55 -6.27 -7.34
N ALA A 64 -4.29 -5.51 -6.28
CA ALA A 64 -3.08 -5.68 -5.46
C ALA A 64 -3.01 -7.12 -4.88
N MET A 65 -4.12 -7.65 -4.36
CA MET A 65 -4.18 -9.01 -3.84
C MET A 65 -3.91 -10.08 -4.91
N LYS A 66 -4.46 -9.91 -6.12
CA LYS A 66 -4.25 -10.82 -7.25
C LYS A 66 -2.79 -10.80 -7.73
N GLU A 67 -2.18 -9.63 -7.75
CA GLU A 67 -0.77 -9.45 -8.09
C GLU A 67 0.14 -10.16 -7.05
N ILE A 68 -0.18 -10.02 -5.75
CA ILE A 68 0.52 -10.71 -4.66
C ILE A 68 0.37 -12.24 -4.77
N GLU A 69 -0.83 -12.74 -5.09
CA GLU A 69 -1.07 -14.16 -5.27
C GLU A 69 -0.23 -14.76 -6.42
N LYS A 70 0.01 -13.99 -7.48
CA LYS A 70 0.84 -14.39 -8.62
C LYS A 70 2.33 -14.35 -8.30
N LYS A 71 2.80 -13.32 -7.59
CA LYS A 71 4.23 -13.00 -7.44
C LYS A 71 4.89 -13.66 -6.23
N VAL A 72 4.17 -13.86 -5.13
CA VAL A 72 4.77 -14.43 -3.90
C VAL A 72 4.91 -15.94 -4.05
N PRO A 73 6.13 -16.49 -4.10
CA PRO A 73 6.34 -17.92 -4.35
C PRO A 73 6.00 -18.79 -3.14
N ASP A 74 6.33 -18.33 -1.93
CA ASP A 74 6.10 -19.09 -0.70
C ASP A 74 4.62 -19.00 -0.27
N PRO A 75 3.92 -20.14 -0.08
CA PRO A 75 2.50 -20.13 0.25
C PRO A 75 2.21 -19.60 1.66
N ASN A 76 3.13 -19.75 2.61
CA ASN A 76 2.97 -19.24 3.97
C ASN A 76 3.08 -17.71 3.98
N VAL A 77 4.08 -17.17 3.29
CA VAL A 77 4.26 -15.72 3.09
C VAL A 77 3.06 -15.14 2.34
N ARG A 78 2.60 -15.81 1.28
CA ARG A 78 1.42 -15.38 0.51
C ARG A 78 0.18 -15.30 1.40
N SER A 79 -0.08 -16.35 2.19
CA SER A 79 -1.23 -16.41 3.10
C SER A 79 -1.16 -15.30 4.16
N TYR A 80 0.04 -15.07 4.72
CA TYR A 80 0.29 -14.00 5.68
C TYR A 80 -0.02 -12.62 5.08
N VAL A 81 0.60 -12.28 3.94
CA VAL A 81 0.40 -10.96 3.30
C VAL A 81 -1.07 -10.74 2.94
N LEU A 82 -1.74 -11.72 2.32
CA LEU A 82 -3.15 -11.60 1.96
C LEU A 82 -4.06 -11.44 3.19
N SER A 83 -3.74 -12.09 4.31
CA SER A 83 -4.51 -11.94 5.55
C SER A 83 -4.39 -10.53 6.12
N GLU A 84 -3.19 -9.96 6.14
CA GLU A 84 -2.95 -8.58 6.57
C GLU A 84 -3.71 -7.56 5.69
N LEU A 85 -3.69 -7.74 4.36
CA LEU A 85 -4.44 -6.88 3.44
C LEU A 85 -5.96 -6.95 3.67
N ARG A 86 -6.49 -8.16 3.90
CA ARG A 86 -7.93 -8.35 4.23
C ARG A 86 -8.31 -7.68 5.55
N LEU A 87 -7.44 -7.74 6.57
CA LEU A 87 -7.67 -7.05 7.84
C LEU A 87 -7.69 -5.52 7.66
N LYS A 88 -6.79 -4.97 6.83
CA LYS A 88 -6.79 -3.55 6.47
C LYS A 88 -8.09 -3.14 5.78
N LEU A 89 -8.55 -3.91 4.80
CA LEU A 89 -9.84 -3.69 4.12
C LEU A 89 -11.02 -3.61 5.10
N LYS A 90 -11.11 -4.58 6.02
CA LYS A 90 -12.17 -4.60 7.04
C LYS A 90 -12.09 -3.38 7.95
N ARG A 91 -10.90 -2.96 8.36
CA ARG A 91 -10.69 -1.78 9.21
C ARG A 91 -11.13 -0.49 8.51
N SER A 92 -10.84 -0.33 7.21
CA SER A 92 -11.23 0.84 6.43
C SER A 92 -12.74 0.94 6.19
N GLN A 93 -13.50 -0.16 6.28
CA GLN A 93 -14.97 -0.17 6.16
C GLN A 93 -15.70 0.13 7.48
N GLN A 94 -14.96 0.27 8.59
CA GLN A 94 -15.52 0.48 9.93
C GLN A 94 -15.26 1.91 10.46
N SER A 95 -14.79 2.81 9.59
CA SER A 95 -14.53 4.24 9.85
C SER A 95 -15.50 5.13 9.08
#